data_AF-A0A5R8KEU9-F1
#
_entry.id   AF-A0A5R8KEU9-F1
#
_cell.length_a   1.000
_cell.length_b   1.000
_cell.length_c   1.000
_cell.angle_alpha   90.00
_cell.angle_beta   90.00
_cell.angle_gamma   90.00
#
_symmetry.space_group_name_H-M   'P 1'
#
loop_
_entity.id
_entity.type
_entity.pdbx_description
1 polymer ?
#
loop_
_entity_poly.entity_id
_entity_poly.type
_entity_poly.pdbx_seq_one_letter_code
_entity_poly.pdbx_strand_id
1 'polypeptide(L)'
;MSDNILEKTRCYLSGPMDFVGSRVIEKYLGWRAILTPILKGFSIRVLDPWNKPIIRGHSNYGQEGVLPNKEQYEADFWTNAQTRVQFERDFWETVHIDLRMTDLSDFVVAFVPTNVYSVGTVHEIIVARLQFKPVLLISPPVKYDFFPELAELSDEVKRALKFAGFKENPQGIPSQWYGNIVGGRNMFDGFGWEGIDIKRPDFYEVLMQQVLEDAKPAEESGADWERWVCVRNWMAEAQALKSLKGGVLDYVKFADDRERGLFEAELNEGKERERRYFWHNQPYTPKRSFLYQFLCIASGYIPPKLNILSQLNAEGQVVPVLQESVDDDWLLISTEHEN
;
A
#
# COMPACT_ATOMS: atom_id res chain seq x y z
N MET A 1 -22.67 14.11 13.55
CA MET A 1 -21.61 13.92 12.53
C MET A 1 -20.88 12.66 12.93
N SER A 2 -20.66 11.69 12.04
CA SER A 2 -19.83 10.54 12.40
C SER A 2 -18.38 11.01 12.42
N ASP A 3 -17.76 10.94 13.59
CA ASP A 3 -16.35 11.22 13.76
C ASP A 3 -15.53 10.23 12.92
N ASN A 4 -14.35 10.66 12.46
CA ASN A 4 -13.43 9.80 11.74
C ASN A 4 -12.99 8.64 12.66
N ILE A 5 -13.42 7.42 12.39
CA ILE A 5 -13.13 6.29 13.29
C ILE A 5 -11.66 5.88 13.29
N LEU A 6 -10.86 6.39 12.33
CA LEU A 6 -9.43 6.13 12.22
C LEU A 6 -8.59 7.24 12.86
N GLU A 7 -9.19 8.24 13.50
CA GLU A 7 -8.43 9.32 14.13
C GLU A 7 -7.44 8.78 15.18
N LYS A 8 -6.21 9.32 15.21
CA LYS A 8 -5.13 8.96 16.16
C LYS A 8 -4.60 7.54 16.05
N THR A 9 -5.03 6.78 15.06
CA THR A 9 -4.49 5.45 14.76
C THR A 9 -3.09 5.54 14.13
N ARG A 10 -2.42 4.40 14.05
CA ARG A 10 -1.09 4.23 13.47
C ARG A 10 -1.18 3.31 12.27
N CYS A 11 -0.67 3.75 11.14
CA CYS A 11 -0.66 2.99 9.90
C CYS A 11 0.77 2.63 9.50
N TYR A 12 1.07 1.36 9.26
CA TYR A 12 2.33 0.95 8.64
C TYR A 12 2.19 0.75 7.13
N LEU A 13 3.13 1.29 6.37
CA LEU A 13 3.15 1.23 4.90
C LEU A 13 4.12 0.15 4.40
N SER A 14 3.61 -1.06 4.28
CA SER A 14 4.34 -2.26 3.85
C SER A 14 4.36 -2.41 2.33
N GLY A 15 5.50 -2.79 1.76
CA GLY A 15 5.64 -2.97 0.31
C GLY A 15 7.09 -2.93 -0.16
N PRO A 16 7.37 -3.26 -1.42
CA PRO A 16 8.73 -3.23 -1.95
C PRO A 16 9.36 -1.83 -1.87
N MET A 17 10.67 -1.83 -1.64
CA MET A 17 11.58 -0.69 -1.79
C MET A 17 12.72 -1.01 -2.76
N ASP A 18 13.00 -2.30 -2.96
CA ASP A 18 13.91 -2.84 -3.97
C ASP A 18 13.17 -3.31 -5.21
N PHE A 19 13.90 -3.46 -6.32
CA PHE A 19 13.36 -3.84 -7.64
C PHE A 19 12.33 -2.84 -8.20
N VAL A 20 12.47 -1.58 -7.79
CA VAL A 20 11.76 -0.42 -8.34
C VAL A 20 12.61 0.26 -9.43
N GLY A 21 11.96 0.97 -10.36
CA GLY A 21 12.68 1.64 -11.45
C GLY A 21 13.70 2.67 -10.96
N SER A 22 13.36 3.41 -9.91
CA SER A 22 14.28 4.26 -9.15
C SER A 22 13.87 4.29 -7.68
N ARG A 23 14.84 4.07 -6.78
CA ARG A 23 14.64 4.21 -5.33
C ARG A 23 14.40 5.67 -4.92
N VAL A 24 15.04 6.63 -5.59
CA VAL A 24 14.90 8.05 -5.29
C VAL A 24 13.52 8.55 -5.71
N ILE A 25 13.07 8.18 -6.91
CA ILE A 25 11.71 8.52 -7.38
C ILE A 25 10.65 7.80 -6.53
N GLU A 26 10.84 6.53 -6.15
CA GLU A 26 9.94 5.82 -5.22
C GLU A 26 9.79 6.55 -3.89
N LYS A 27 10.91 6.99 -3.30
CA LYS A 27 10.88 7.66 -2.00
C LYS A 27 10.04 8.94 -2.00
N TYR A 28 10.01 9.66 -3.12
CA TYR A 28 9.45 11.02 -3.19
C TYR A 28 8.18 11.18 -4.02
N LEU A 29 7.96 10.30 -5.00
CA LEU A 29 6.78 10.28 -5.86
C LEU A 29 6.09 8.90 -5.87
N GLY A 30 6.59 7.95 -5.09
CA GLY A 30 5.98 6.64 -4.92
C GLY A 30 4.66 6.71 -4.17
N TRP A 31 3.99 5.56 -4.12
CA TRP A 31 2.66 5.43 -3.52
C TRP A 31 2.64 5.82 -2.03
N ARG A 32 3.75 5.60 -1.29
CA ARG A 32 3.87 6.01 0.12
C ARG A 32 3.90 7.52 0.27
N ALA A 33 4.63 8.23 -0.60
CA ALA A 33 4.70 9.68 -0.61
C ALA A 33 3.33 10.30 -0.95
N ILE A 34 2.59 9.69 -1.89
CA ILE A 34 1.24 10.11 -2.28
C ILE A 34 0.23 9.89 -1.15
N LEU A 35 0.26 8.71 -0.51
CA LEU A 35 -0.70 8.30 0.50
C LEU A 35 -0.48 8.99 1.87
N THR A 36 0.77 9.28 2.22
CA THR A 36 1.12 9.81 3.55
C THR A 36 0.38 11.11 3.92
N PRO A 37 0.30 12.13 3.04
CA PRO A 37 -0.46 13.35 3.33
C PRO A 37 -1.95 13.10 3.55
N ILE A 38 -2.54 12.16 2.81
CA ILE A 38 -3.94 11.76 2.96
C ILE A 38 -4.17 11.17 4.35
N LEU A 39 -3.35 10.19 4.75
CA LEU A 39 -3.44 9.56 6.08
C LEU A 39 -3.22 10.57 7.21
N LYS A 40 -2.24 11.48 7.07
CA LYS A 40 -2.01 12.55 8.03
C LYS A 40 -3.19 13.52 8.14
N GLY A 41 -3.89 13.78 7.03
CA GLY A 41 -5.16 14.52 7.04
C GLY A 41 -6.20 13.84 7.94
N PHE A 42 -6.23 12.52 8.00
CA PHE A 42 -7.10 11.78 8.94
C PHE A 42 -6.55 11.70 10.37
N SER A 43 -5.53 12.49 10.72
CA SER A 43 -4.84 12.44 12.02
C SER A 43 -4.25 11.06 12.32
N ILE A 44 -3.87 10.31 11.28
CA ILE A 44 -3.23 9.00 11.39
C ILE A 44 -1.72 9.19 11.44
N ARG A 45 -1.07 8.54 12.40
CA ARG A 45 0.39 8.47 12.47
C ARG A 45 0.90 7.45 11.46
N VAL A 46 1.60 7.92 10.44
CA VAL A 46 2.21 7.07 9.41
C VAL A 46 3.57 6.55 9.87
N LEU A 47 3.77 5.24 9.77
CA LEU A 47 5.04 4.53 9.93
C LEU A 47 5.50 4.09 8.53
N ASP A 48 6.54 4.74 8.01
CA ASP A 48 7.03 4.56 6.63
C ASP A 48 8.48 4.05 6.67
N PRO A 49 8.80 2.91 6.03
CA PRO A 49 10.15 2.35 6.03
C PRO A 49 11.19 3.24 5.33
N TRP A 50 10.79 4.18 4.46
CA TRP A 50 11.72 5.19 3.94
C TRP A 50 12.12 6.25 4.96
N ASN A 51 11.26 6.47 5.96
CA ASN A 51 11.33 7.56 6.93
C ASN A 51 11.20 7.03 8.36
N LYS A 52 12.14 6.15 8.73
CA LYS A 52 12.12 5.43 10.01
C LYS A 52 12.24 6.39 11.20
N PRO A 53 11.55 6.10 12.31
CA PRO A 53 11.62 6.93 13.52
C PRO A 53 13.02 6.90 14.14
N ILE A 54 13.43 8.02 14.74
CA ILE A 54 14.68 8.10 15.50
C ILE A 54 14.58 7.24 16.76
N ILE A 55 15.57 6.37 16.96
CA ILE A 55 15.66 5.50 18.14
C ILE A 55 16.50 6.20 19.21
N ARG A 56 15.91 6.42 20.39
CA ARG A 56 16.61 7.06 21.50
C ARG A 56 17.84 6.24 21.89
N GLY A 57 19.00 6.89 21.90
CA GLY A 57 20.28 6.27 22.28
C GLY A 57 21.02 5.58 21.13
N HIS A 58 20.47 5.56 19.91
CA HIS A 58 21.14 5.01 18.74
C HIS A 58 21.15 6.01 17.58
N SER A 59 22.32 6.28 17.03
CA SER A 59 22.45 7.00 15.76
C SER A 59 22.22 6.03 14.60
N ASN A 60 21.35 6.41 13.66
CA ASN A 60 21.14 5.72 12.38
C ASN A 60 20.61 4.27 12.43
N TYR A 61 20.06 3.83 13.57
CA TYR A 61 19.57 2.46 13.76
C TYR A 61 18.56 2.05 12.69
N GLY A 62 18.91 1.02 11.91
CA GLY A 62 18.08 0.46 10.85
C GLY A 62 17.73 1.44 9.70
N GLN A 63 18.43 2.58 9.58
CA GLN A 63 18.18 3.55 8.50
C GLN A 63 18.61 3.00 7.14
N GLU A 64 17.76 3.24 6.13
CA GLU A 64 18.04 2.88 4.74
C GLU A 64 19.27 3.64 4.21
N GLY A 65 20.14 2.94 3.46
CA GLY A 65 21.32 3.52 2.82
C GLY A 65 22.57 3.67 3.70
N VAL A 66 22.51 3.28 4.98
CA VAL A 66 23.65 3.28 5.91
C VAL A 66 24.37 1.92 5.95
N LEU A 67 23.70 0.86 5.51
CA LEU A 67 24.26 -0.50 5.51
C LEU A 67 25.32 -0.70 4.43
N PRO A 68 26.29 -1.63 4.64
CA PRO A 68 27.24 -2.02 3.62
C PRO A 68 26.52 -2.51 2.35
N ASN A 69 27.09 -2.22 1.18
CA ASN A 69 26.54 -2.71 -0.08
C ASN A 69 26.53 -4.25 -0.05
N LYS A 70 25.39 -4.85 -0.42
CA LYS A 70 25.21 -6.29 -0.50
C LYS A 70 26.33 -7.02 -1.26
N GLU A 71 26.86 -6.39 -2.30
CA GLU A 71 28.00 -6.87 -3.10
C GLU A 71 29.23 -7.22 -2.25
N GLN A 72 29.42 -6.57 -1.09
CA GLN A 72 30.52 -6.84 -0.18
C GLN A 72 30.43 -8.24 0.45
N TYR A 73 29.22 -8.77 0.62
CA TYR A 73 29.02 -10.11 1.18
C TYR A 73 29.10 -11.20 0.10
N GLU A 74 28.76 -10.87 -1.15
CA GLU A 74 28.60 -11.86 -2.22
C GLU A 74 29.90 -12.58 -2.61
N ALA A 75 31.05 -11.94 -2.37
CA ALA A 75 32.36 -12.48 -2.71
C ALA A 75 32.66 -13.84 -2.03
N ASP A 76 32.23 -14.03 -0.78
CA ASP A 76 32.55 -15.23 0.00
C ASP A 76 31.44 -15.71 0.95
N PHE A 77 30.20 -15.19 0.86
CA PHE A 77 29.07 -15.58 1.72
C PHE A 77 28.91 -17.10 1.92
N TRP A 78 29.01 -17.87 0.84
CA TRP A 78 28.82 -19.33 0.88
C TRP A 78 30.01 -20.10 1.44
N THR A 79 31.20 -19.52 1.43
CA THR A 79 32.46 -20.20 1.80
C THR A 79 33.04 -19.69 3.12
N ASN A 80 32.62 -18.51 3.60
CA ASN A 80 33.14 -17.86 4.80
C ASN A 80 32.05 -17.71 5.89
N ALA A 81 32.27 -18.35 7.05
CA ALA A 81 31.37 -18.25 8.18
C ALA A 81 31.32 -16.85 8.81
N GLN A 82 32.43 -16.10 8.79
CA GLN A 82 32.49 -14.74 9.34
C GLN A 82 31.62 -13.79 8.52
N THR A 83 31.64 -13.92 7.19
CA THR A 83 30.78 -13.13 6.29
C THR A 83 29.30 -13.36 6.58
N ARG A 84 28.89 -14.61 6.86
CA ARG A 84 27.49 -14.91 7.23
C ARG A 84 27.09 -14.28 8.56
N VAL A 85 27.94 -14.39 9.58
CA VAL A 85 27.71 -13.73 10.88
C VAL A 85 27.62 -12.22 10.73
N GLN A 86 28.48 -11.64 9.90
CA GLN A 86 28.44 -10.20 9.61
C GLN A 86 27.14 -9.82 8.89
N PHE A 87 26.74 -10.55 7.85
CA PHE A 87 25.51 -10.32 7.12
C PHE A 87 24.28 -10.33 8.04
N GLU A 88 24.18 -11.33 8.92
CA GLU A 88 23.10 -11.45 9.90
C GLU A 88 23.08 -10.24 10.85
N ARG A 89 24.23 -9.84 11.37
CA ARG A 89 24.36 -8.71 12.30
C ARG A 89 23.99 -7.39 11.65
N ASP A 90 24.55 -7.12 10.46
CA ASP A 90 24.45 -5.81 9.82
C ASP A 90 23.00 -5.55 9.35
N PHE A 91 22.28 -6.57 8.87
CA PHE A 91 20.92 -6.39 8.35
C PHE A 91 19.83 -6.48 9.45
N TRP A 92 20.16 -7.02 10.63
CA TRP A 92 19.19 -7.23 11.70
C TRP A 92 18.48 -5.95 12.15
N GLU A 93 19.19 -4.82 12.23
CA GLU A 93 18.59 -3.56 12.71
C GLU A 93 17.45 -3.09 11.81
N THR A 94 17.62 -3.22 10.49
CA THR A 94 16.59 -2.90 9.48
C THR A 94 15.38 -3.82 9.61
N VAL A 95 15.59 -5.14 9.70
CA VAL A 95 14.49 -6.09 9.90
C VAL A 95 13.75 -5.82 11.20
N HIS A 96 14.49 -5.60 12.29
CA HIS A 96 13.92 -5.38 13.60
C HIS A 96 13.07 -4.11 13.66
N ILE A 97 13.53 -2.99 13.10
CA ILE A 97 12.76 -1.75 13.14
C ILE A 97 11.48 -1.83 12.29
N ASP A 98 11.52 -2.50 11.14
CA ASP A 98 10.34 -2.67 10.27
C ASP A 98 9.28 -3.57 10.92
N LEU A 99 9.72 -4.66 11.54
CA LEU A 99 8.84 -5.50 12.36
C LEU A 99 8.31 -4.75 13.59
N ARG A 100 9.12 -3.88 14.21
CA ARG A 100 8.66 -3.05 15.33
C ARG A 100 7.64 -2.01 14.88
N MET A 101 7.78 -1.44 13.70
CA MET A 101 6.76 -0.54 13.13
C MET A 101 5.46 -1.29 12.82
N THR A 102 5.55 -2.50 12.29
CA THR A 102 4.40 -3.41 12.11
C THR A 102 3.71 -3.72 13.44
N ASP A 103 4.50 -4.04 14.47
CA ASP A 103 4.02 -4.32 15.82
C ASP A 103 3.37 -3.08 16.48
N LEU A 104 3.86 -1.89 16.17
CA LEU A 104 3.29 -0.64 16.69
C LEU A 104 2.12 -0.09 15.88
N SER A 105 1.85 -0.54 14.66
CA SER A 105 0.70 -0.06 13.88
C SER A 105 -0.62 -0.66 14.38
N ASP A 106 -1.71 0.08 14.21
CA ASP A 106 -3.08 -0.40 14.46
C ASP A 106 -3.65 -1.10 13.21
N PHE A 107 -3.21 -0.71 12.01
CA PHE A 107 -3.48 -1.40 10.76
C PHE A 107 -2.32 -1.24 9.75
N VAL A 108 -2.28 -2.11 8.74
CA VAL A 108 -1.24 -2.11 7.71
C VAL A 108 -1.85 -1.85 6.34
N VAL A 109 -1.21 -0.99 5.55
CA VAL A 109 -1.45 -0.89 4.10
C VAL A 109 -0.30 -1.60 3.41
N ALA A 110 -0.62 -2.65 2.66
CA ALA A 110 0.37 -3.52 2.02
C ALA A 110 0.28 -3.47 0.50
N PHE A 111 1.34 -3.00 -0.16
CA PHE A 111 1.43 -2.97 -1.61
C PHE A 111 2.23 -4.18 -2.13
N VAL A 112 1.58 -5.05 -2.93
CA VAL A 112 2.10 -6.37 -3.34
C VAL A 112 1.95 -6.55 -4.86
N PRO A 113 2.83 -5.96 -5.68
CA PRO A 113 2.83 -6.17 -7.13
C PRO A 113 3.36 -7.57 -7.48
N THR A 114 2.70 -8.25 -8.42
CA THR A 114 2.87 -9.70 -8.67
C THR A 114 4.27 -10.12 -9.14
N ASN A 115 5.03 -9.22 -9.77
CA ASN A 115 6.36 -9.52 -10.32
C ASN A 115 7.52 -8.94 -9.49
N VAL A 116 7.24 -8.42 -8.29
CA VAL A 116 8.28 -7.92 -7.41
C VAL A 116 8.48 -8.90 -6.27
N TYR A 117 9.72 -9.32 -6.10
CA TYR A 117 10.11 -10.17 -4.98
C TYR A 117 10.15 -9.32 -3.69
N SER A 118 9.23 -9.59 -2.76
CA SER A 118 9.05 -8.80 -1.53
C SER A 118 8.82 -9.67 -0.29
N VAL A 119 9.82 -10.47 0.10
CA VAL A 119 9.72 -11.34 1.30
C VAL A 119 9.48 -10.56 2.59
N GLY A 120 10.04 -9.35 2.72
CA GLY A 120 9.79 -8.47 3.87
C GLY A 120 8.30 -8.14 4.01
N THR A 121 7.66 -7.70 2.93
CA THR A 121 6.22 -7.41 2.87
C THR A 121 5.36 -8.62 3.25
N VAL A 122 5.70 -9.82 2.78
CA VAL A 122 5.00 -11.05 3.17
C VAL A 122 5.10 -11.29 4.68
N HIS A 123 6.30 -11.13 5.25
CA HIS A 123 6.54 -11.32 6.68
C HIS A 123 5.76 -10.30 7.52
N GLU A 124 5.78 -9.03 7.12
CA GLU A 124 5.04 -7.94 7.79
C GLU A 124 3.52 -8.19 7.78
N ILE A 125 2.96 -8.64 6.66
CA ILE A 125 1.54 -9.03 6.57
C ILE A 125 1.23 -10.17 7.54
N ILE A 126 2.05 -11.21 7.57
CA ILE A 126 1.83 -12.37 8.46
C ILE A 126 1.88 -11.92 9.93
N VAL A 127 2.88 -11.12 10.31
CA VAL A 127 3.01 -10.59 11.67
C VAL A 127 1.79 -9.75 12.06
N ALA A 128 1.35 -8.85 11.18
CA ALA A 128 0.15 -8.05 11.43
C ALA A 128 -1.10 -8.93 11.64
N ARG A 129 -1.27 -9.98 10.83
CA ARG A 129 -2.43 -10.89 10.94
C ARG A 129 -2.36 -11.82 12.14
N LEU A 130 -1.18 -12.26 12.57
CA LEU A 130 -1.00 -12.97 13.84
C LEU A 130 -1.37 -12.09 15.06
N GLN A 131 -1.37 -10.78 14.88
CA GLN A 131 -1.79 -9.78 15.87
C GLN A 131 -3.24 -9.28 15.62
N PHE A 132 -4.00 -9.92 14.73
CA PHE A 132 -5.37 -9.57 14.36
C PHE A 132 -5.55 -8.13 13.83
N LYS A 133 -4.48 -7.51 13.32
CA LYS A 133 -4.55 -6.16 12.74
C LYS A 133 -5.13 -6.19 11.35
N PRO A 134 -6.02 -5.26 10.97
CA PRO A 134 -6.46 -5.16 9.59
C PRO A 134 -5.28 -4.94 8.64
N VAL A 135 -5.32 -5.63 7.51
CA VAL A 135 -4.36 -5.44 6.41
C VAL A 135 -5.15 -5.06 5.17
N LEU A 136 -4.90 -3.86 4.65
CA LEU A 136 -5.46 -3.37 3.39
C LEU A 136 -4.43 -3.66 2.28
N LEU A 137 -4.67 -4.70 1.47
CA LEU A 137 -3.72 -5.20 0.47
C LEU A 137 -4.05 -4.67 -0.93
N ILE A 138 -3.08 -4.04 -1.57
CA ILE A 138 -3.15 -3.53 -2.94
C ILE A 138 -2.27 -4.40 -3.84
N SER A 139 -2.85 -4.97 -4.89
CA SER A 139 -2.15 -5.76 -5.90
C SER A 139 -2.49 -5.21 -7.29
N PRO A 140 -1.66 -4.34 -7.88
CA PRO A 140 -1.99 -3.70 -9.14
C PRO A 140 -1.96 -4.69 -10.32
N PRO A 141 -2.70 -4.42 -11.40
CA PRO A 141 -2.58 -5.15 -12.63
C PRO A 141 -1.18 -4.96 -13.24
N VAL A 142 -0.60 -6.04 -13.75
CA VAL A 142 0.67 -6.01 -14.47
C VAL A 142 0.44 -6.50 -15.88
N LYS A 143 0.68 -5.65 -16.87
CA LYS A 143 0.67 -6.00 -18.30
C LYS A 143 1.97 -5.58 -18.94
N TYR A 144 2.44 -6.26 -19.97
CA TYR A 144 3.62 -5.81 -20.71
C TYR A 144 3.35 -4.48 -21.42
N ASP A 145 2.12 -4.24 -21.87
CA ASP A 145 1.72 -3.00 -22.53
C ASP A 145 1.90 -1.77 -21.63
N PHE A 146 1.91 -1.96 -20.31
CA PHE A 146 2.19 -0.91 -19.33
C PHE A 146 3.66 -0.48 -19.28
N PHE A 147 4.55 -1.25 -19.92
CA PHE A 147 5.98 -1.02 -20.01
C PHE A 147 6.38 -0.96 -21.50
N PRO A 148 6.64 0.23 -22.07
CA PRO A 148 6.95 0.37 -23.49
C PRO A 148 8.04 -0.59 -23.99
N GLU A 149 9.08 -0.81 -23.19
CA GLU A 149 10.19 -1.70 -23.52
C GLU A 149 9.78 -3.17 -23.60
N LEU A 150 8.75 -3.58 -22.86
CA LEU A 150 8.23 -4.95 -22.86
C LEU A 150 7.09 -5.15 -23.85
N ALA A 151 6.34 -4.09 -24.15
CA ALA A 151 5.26 -4.08 -25.12
C ALA A 151 5.75 -4.50 -26.52
N GLU A 152 6.91 -3.97 -26.91
CA GLU A 152 7.54 -4.20 -28.23
C GLU A 152 8.22 -5.58 -28.37
N LEU A 153 8.29 -6.38 -27.30
CA LEU A 153 8.89 -7.72 -27.37
C LEU A 153 8.02 -8.69 -28.16
N SER A 154 8.67 -9.61 -28.89
CA SER A 154 7.98 -10.68 -29.61
C SER A 154 7.27 -11.65 -28.66
N ASP A 155 6.22 -12.32 -29.13
CA ASP A 155 5.50 -13.31 -28.32
C ASP A 155 6.38 -14.46 -27.82
N GLU A 156 7.43 -14.80 -28.58
CA GLU A 156 8.41 -15.80 -28.17
C GLU A 156 9.19 -15.34 -26.93
N VAL A 157 9.67 -14.09 -26.93
CA VAL A 157 10.36 -13.52 -25.77
C VAL A 157 9.41 -13.37 -24.59
N LYS A 158 8.17 -12.91 -24.82
CA LYS A 158 7.12 -12.83 -23.80
C LYS A 158 6.82 -14.18 -23.14
N ARG A 159 6.83 -15.28 -23.92
CA ARG A 159 6.72 -16.66 -23.41
C ARG A 159 7.95 -17.08 -22.59
N ALA A 160 9.15 -16.73 -23.04
CA ALA A 160 10.38 -17.00 -22.30
C ALA A 160 10.42 -16.26 -20.94
N LEU A 161 10.02 -14.99 -20.92
CA LEU A 161 9.89 -14.20 -19.68
C LEU A 161 8.91 -14.85 -18.70
N LYS A 162 7.75 -15.30 -19.19
CA LYS A 162 6.77 -16.03 -18.39
C LYS A 162 7.34 -17.31 -17.80
N PHE A 163 8.09 -18.09 -18.58
CA PHE A 163 8.77 -19.28 -18.10
C PHE A 163 9.80 -18.95 -17.01
N ALA A 164 10.49 -17.81 -17.13
CA ALA A 164 11.43 -17.29 -16.15
C ALA A 164 10.75 -16.67 -14.90
N GLY A 165 9.43 -16.74 -14.79
CA GLY A 165 8.67 -16.26 -13.63
C GLY A 165 8.18 -14.81 -13.72
N PHE A 166 8.46 -14.10 -14.82
CA PHE A 166 7.91 -12.77 -15.07
C PHE A 166 6.60 -12.90 -15.84
N LYS A 167 5.46 -12.83 -15.14
CA LYS A 167 4.13 -13.05 -15.77
C LYS A 167 3.28 -11.78 -15.75
N GLU A 168 2.44 -11.61 -16.74
CA GLU A 168 1.35 -10.63 -16.63
C GLU A 168 0.34 -11.07 -15.55
N ASN A 169 -0.20 -10.08 -14.85
CA ASN A 169 -1.36 -10.19 -14.00
C ASN A 169 -2.38 -9.10 -14.39
N PRO A 170 -3.06 -9.23 -15.55
CA PRO A 170 -3.87 -8.15 -16.11
C PRO A 170 -5.08 -7.76 -15.24
N GLN A 171 -5.43 -8.60 -14.26
CA GLN A 171 -6.55 -8.40 -13.35
C GLN A 171 -6.11 -7.98 -11.94
N GLY A 172 -4.81 -7.86 -11.67
CA GLY A 172 -4.29 -7.52 -10.34
C GLY A 172 -4.63 -8.56 -9.26
N ILE A 173 -4.97 -9.80 -9.63
CA ILE A 173 -5.40 -10.82 -8.65
C ILE A 173 -4.18 -11.28 -7.84
N PRO A 174 -4.15 -11.08 -6.52
CA PRO A 174 -3.02 -11.52 -5.69
C PRO A 174 -2.99 -13.06 -5.57
N SER A 175 -1.92 -13.59 -4.98
CA SER A 175 -1.84 -15.03 -4.65
C SER A 175 -3.02 -15.48 -3.79
N GLN A 176 -3.55 -16.68 -4.06
CA GLN A 176 -4.66 -17.28 -3.29
C GLN A 176 -4.36 -17.40 -1.79
N TRP A 177 -3.09 -17.48 -1.42
CA TRP A 177 -2.65 -17.46 -0.02
C TRP A 177 -3.09 -16.19 0.70
N TYR A 178 -2.99 -15.03 0.05
CA TYR A 178 -3.44 -13.77 0.65
C TYR A 178 -4.96 -13.79 0.91
N GLY A 179 -5.74 -14.53 0.10
CA GLY A 179 -7.18 -14.63 0.28
C GLY A 179 -7.57 -15.13 1.67
N ASN A 180 -6.81 -16.10 2.18
CA ASN A 180 -7.02 -16.70 3.49
C ASN A 180 -6.36 -15.91 4.64
N ILE A 181 -5.33 -15.12 4.35
CA ILE A 181 -4.57 -14.35 5.36
C ILE A 181 -5.21 -12.98 5.61
N VAL A 182 -5.55 -12.28 4.54
CA VAL A 182 -6.03 -10.88 4.54
C VAL A 182 -7.56 -10.78 4.47
N GLY A 183 -8.20 -11.72 3.79
CA GLY A 183 -9.64 -11.69 3.52
C GLY A 183 -9.98 -10.89 2.25
N GLY A 184 -10.89 -11.43 1.44
CA GLY A 184 -11.21 -10.86 0.12
C GLY A 184 -11.78 -9.43 0.16
N ARG A 185 -12.36 -9.00 1.29
CA ARG A 185 -12.89 -7.63 1.44
C ARG A 185 -11.80 -6.56 1.63
N ASN A 186 -10.57 -6.96 1.94
CA ASN A 186 -9.45 -6.03 2.16
C ASN A 186 -8.42 -6.10 1.02
N MET A 187 -8.85 -6.47 -0.19
CA MET A 187 -8.01 -6.58 -1.39
C MET A 187 -8.44 -5.60 -2.47
N PHE A 188 -7.46 -4.89 -3.04
CA PHE A 188 -7.66 -3.80 -4.00
C PHE A 188 -6.73 -4.00 -5.20
N ASP A 189 -7.18 -3.57 -6.39
CA ASP A 189 -6.36 -3.61 -7.62
C ASP A 189 -5.73 -2.24 -7.95
N GLY A 190 -5.87 -1.28 -7.04
CA GLY A 190 -5.22 0.02 -7.12
C GLY A 190 -5.60 0.90 -5.94
N PHE A 191 -4.91 2.02 -5.84
CA PHE A 191 -5.11 3.05 -4.86
C PHE A 191 -6.30 3.96 -5.18
N GLY A 192 -6.59 4.24 -6.44
CA GLY A 192 -7.63 5.19 -6.89
C GLY A 192 -7.09 6.47 -7.51
N TRP A 193 -5.80 6.53 -7.83
CA TRP A 193 -5.15 7.68 -8.49
C TRP A 193 -4.41 7.29 -9.76
N GLU A 194 -4.49 6.03 -10.18
CA GLU A 194 -3.75 5.51 -11.32
C GLU A 194 -4.14 6.14 -12.65
N GLY A 195 -5.35 6.72 -12.72
CA GLY A 195 -5.82 7.50 -13.86
C GLY A 195 -5.36 8.96 -13.87
N ILE A 196 -4.70 9.43 -12.80
CA ILE A 196 -4.40 10.84 -12.57
C ILE A 196 -2.90 11.08 -12.77
N ASP A 197 -2.56 12.16 -13.46
CA ASP A 197 -1.17 12.60 -13.56
C ASP A 197 -0.67 13.10 -12.19
N ILE A 198 0.24 12.32 -11.60
CA ILE A 198 0.78 12.55 -10.25
C ILE A 198 1.64 13.82 -10.13
N LYS A 199 2.07 14.40 -11.26
CA LYS A 199 2.91 15.61 -11.29
C LYS A 199 2.10 16.90 -11.39
N ARG A 200 0.77 16.81 -11.44
CA ARG A 200 -0.09 17.99 -11.51
C ARG A 200 0.08 18.86 -10.24
N PRO A 201 0.05 20.19 -10.38
CA PRO A 201 0.13 21.10 -9.25
C PRO A 201 -1.16 21.17 -8.43
N ASP A 202 -2.26 20.57 -8.90
CA ASP A 202 -3.57 20.48 -8.23
C ASP A 202 -3.98 19.03 -7.96
N PHE A 203 -2.99 18.13 -7.83
CA PHE A 203 -3.20 16.68 -7.76
C PHE A 203 -4.19 16.29 -6.66
N TYR A 204 -4.04 16.82 -5.44
CA TYR A 204 -4.87 16.39 -4.31
C TYR A 204 -6.31 16.91 -4.41
N GLU A 205 -6.52 18.09 -4.99
CA GLU A 205 -7.85 18.63 -5.26
C GLU A 205 -8.61 17.77 -6.26
N VAL A 206 -7.93 17.36 -7.34
CA VAL A 206 -8.51 16.49 -8.38
C VAL A 206 -8.75 15.08 -7.83
N LEU A 207 -7.81 14.55 -7.05
CA LEU A 207 -7.87 13.19 -6.51
C LEU A 207 -9.16 12.92 -5.74
N MET A 208 -9.49 13.80 -4.79
CA MET A 208 -10.66 13.58 -3.91
C MET A 208 -11.98 13.57 -4.69
N GLN A 209 -12.07 14.39 -5.74
CA GLN A 209 -13.24 14.41 -6.62
C GLN A 209 -13.29 13.16 -7.49
N GLN A 210 -12.18 12.79 -8.13
CA GLN A 210 -12.11 11.64 -9.02
C GLN A 210 -12.43 10.33 -8.29
N VAL A 211 -11.92 10.14 -7.07
CA VAL A 211 -12.19 8.93 -6.27
C VAL A 211 -13.68 8.74 -5.99
N LEU A 212 -14.40 9.84 -5.72
CA LEU A 212 -15.84 9.81 -5.51
C LEU A 212 -16.60 9.54 -6.82
N GLU A 213 -16.22 10.19 -7.91
CA GLU A 213 -16.86 9.98 -9.22
C GLU A 213 -16.64 8.54 -9.74
N ASP A 214 -15.43 8.01 -9.63
CA ASP A 214 -15.09 6.63 -10.02
C ASP A 214 -15.86 5.59 -9.19
N ALA A 215 -16.17 5.92 -7.94
CA ALA A 215 -16.90 5.05 -7.02
C ALA A 215 -18.42 5.23 -7.08
N LYS A 216 -18.93 6.16 -7.90
CA LYS A 216 -20.36 6.45 -7.99
C LYS A 216 -21.11 5.21 -8.52
N PRO A 217 -22.08 4.64 -7.78
CA PRO A 217 -22.87 3.53 -8.27
C PRO A 217 -23.67 3.90 -9.51
N ALA A 218 -23.83 2.94 -10.43
CA ALA A 218 -24.63 3.15 -11.65
C ALA A 218 -26.13 3.37 -11.35
N GLU A 219 -26.62 2.72 -10.29
CA GLU A 219 -27.99 2.91 -9.79
C GLU A 219 -27.99 3.96 -8.68
N GLU A 220 -28.77 5.03 -8.84
CA GLU A 220 -28.93 6.08 -7.82
C GLU A 220 -29.95 5.68 -6.73
N SER A 221 -29.89 4.42 -6.29
CA SER A 221 -30.75 3.85 -5.25
C SER A 221 -30.11 2.64 -4.57
N GLY A 222 -30.66 2.22 -3.43
CA GLY A 222 -30.19 1.05 -2.69
C GLY A 222 -28.97 1.32 -1.80
N ALA A 223 -28.48 0.26 -1.16
CA ALA A 223 -27.46 0.38 -0.10
C ALA A 223 -26.12 0.96 -0.58
N ASP A 224 -25.69 0.64 -1.80
CA ASP A 224 -24.44 1.16 -2.35
C ASP A 224 -24.52 2.66 -2.65
N TRP A 225 -25.67 3.14 -3.17
CA TRP A 225 -25.93 4.56 -3.39
C TRP A 225 -25.99 5.33 -2.06
N GLU A 226 -26.75 4.82 -1.09
CA GLU A 226 -26.84 5.41 0.25
C GLU A 226 -25.46 5.53 0.91
N ARG A 227 -24.64 4.48 0.80
CA ARG A 227 -23.25 4.49 1.27
C ARG A 227 -22.44 5.57 0.55
N TRP A 228 -22.50 5.63 -0.77
CA TRP A 228 -21.77 6.63 -1.55
C TRP A 228 -22.19 8.06 -1.18
N VAL A 229 -23.49 8.34 -1.06
CA VAL A 229 -24.01 9.65 -0.63
C VAL A 229 -23.49 10.00 0.77
N CYS A 230 -23.49 9.04 1.69
CA CYS A 230 -22.96 9.23 3.05
C CYS A 230 -21.47 9.62 3.02
N VAL A 231 -20.63 8.84 2.32
CA VAL A 231 -19.19 9.10 2.19
C VAL A 231 -18.93 10.45 1.53
N ARG A 232 -19.65 10.78 0.44
CA ARG A 232 -19.54 12.06 -0.26
C ARG A 232 -19.86 13.23 0.67
N ASN A 233 -20.96 13.15 1.42
CA ASN A 233 -21.37 14.21 2.34
C ASN A 233 -20.35 14.35 3.49
N TRP A 234 -19.87 13.23 4.04
CA TRP A 234 -18.83 13.21 5.06
C TRP A 234 -17.53 13.85 4.58
N MET A 235 -17.06 13.51 3.36
CA MET A 235 -15.90 14.15 2.75
C MET A 235 -16.09 15.65 2.52
N ALA A 236 -17.31 16.06 2.14
CA ALA A 236 -17.65 17.47 1.98
C ALA A 236 -17.64 18.25 3.30
N GLU A 237 -17.61 17.57 4.46
CA GLU A 237 -17.49 18.18 5.79
C GLU A 237 -16.09 18.02 6.38
N ALA A 238 -15.33 16.99 5.97
CA ALA A 238 -13.99 16.67 6.46
C ALA A 238 -12.96 17.80 6.19
N GLN A 239 -12.79 18.70 7.14
CA GLN A 239 -11.93 19.87 7.03
C GLN A 239 -10.47 19.51 6.69
N ALA A 240 -9.98 18.39 7.22
CA ALA A 240 -8.61 17.98 6.98
C ALA A 240 -8.36 17.57 5.51
N LEU A 241 -9.33 16.94 4.86
CA LEU A 241 -9.25 16.66 3.42
C LEU A 241 -9.32 17.93 2.59
N LYS A 242 -10.16 18.91 2.98
CA LYS A 242 -10.23 20.22 2.30
C LYS A 242 -8.94 21.02 2.38
N SER A 243 -8.12 20.76 3.41
CA SER A 243 -6.82 21.41 3.59
C SER A 243 -5.73 20.79 2.71
N LEU A 244 -5.94 19.57 2.21
CA LEU A 244 -5.02 18.89 1.32
C LEU A 244 -5.16 19.45 -0.10
N LYS A 245 -4.21 20.30 -0.48
CA LYS A 245 -4.15 21.04 -1.75
C LYS A 245 -2.77 20.96 -2.37
N GLY A 246 -2.65 21.17 -3.66
CA GLY A 246 -1.37 21.20 -4.35
C GLY A 246 -0.99 19.86 -5.00
N GLY A 247 0.27 19.78 -5.42
CA GLY A 247 0.88 18.59 -5.97
C GLY A 247 1.47 17.67 -4.90
N VAL A 248 1.89 16.47 -5.31
CA VAL A 248 2.55 15.49 -4.42
C VAL A 248 3.81 16.09 -3.77
N LEU A 249 4.59 16.87 -4.53
CA LEU A 249 5.85 17.44 -4.09
C LEU A 249 5.69 18.55 -3.04
N ASP A 250 4.51 19.15 -2.89
CA ASP A 250 4.26 20.17 -1.86
C ASP A 250 4.31 19.60 -0.43
N TYR A 251 4.19 18.27 -0.30
CA TYR A 251 4.21 17.55 0.98
C TYR A 251 5.49 16.75 1.21
N VAL A 252 6.39 16.75 0.23
CA VAL A 252 7.69 16.08 0.32
C VAL A 252 8.65 16.89 1.18
N LYS A 253 9.39 16.18 2.05
CA LYS A 253 10.51 16.75 2.81
C LYS A 253 11.78 15.99 2.44
N PHE A 254 12.69 16.68 1.75
CA PHE A 254 14.04 16.18 1.52
C PHE A 254 14.87 16.28 2.81
N ALA A 255 15.76 15.32 3.05
CA ALA A 255 16.63 15.38 4.22
C ALA A 255 17.65 16.52 4.09
N ASP A 256 18.17 16.72 2.88
CA ASP A 256 19.13 17.77 2.54
C ASP A 256 19.08 18.16 1.05
N ASP A 257 19.88 19.16 0.67
CA ASP A 257 19.96 19.67 -0.71
C ASP A 257 20.59 18.65 -1.68
N ARG A 258 21.42 17.73 -1.19
CA ARG A 258 22.03 16.69 -2.02
C ARG A 258 20.96 15.72 -2.48
N GLU A 259 20.09 15.30 -1.56
CA GLU A 259 18.99 14.40 -1.85
C GLU A 259 17.95 15.05 -2.78
N ARG A 260 17.65 16.34 -2.57
CA ARG A 260 16.86 17.13 -3.52
C ARG A 260 17.50 17.14 -4.92
N GLY A 261 18.80 17.42 -5.01
CA GLY A 261 19.52 17.46 -6.29
C GLY A 261 19.52 16.12 -7.02
N LEU A 262 19.65 15.00 -6.29
CA LEU A 262 19.53 13.65 -6.86
C LEU A 262 18.13 13.40 -7.40
N PHE A 263 17.10 13.74 -6.62
CA PHE A 263 15.71 13.61 -7.05
C PHE A 263 15.42 14.45 -8.30
N GLU A 264 15.86 15.71 -8.33
CA GLU A 264 15.67 16.59 -9.48
C GLU A 264 16.42 16.08 -10.72
N ALA A 265 17.62 15.53 -10.56
CA ALA A 265 18.37 14.95 -11.67
C ALA A 265 17.62 13.75 -12.28
N GLU A 266 17.17 12.81 -11.45
CA GLU A 266 16.44 11.63 -11.91
C GLU A 266 15.06 11.98 -12.48
N LEU A 267 14.33 12.91 -11.85
CA LEU A 267 13.03 13.38 -12.35
C LEU A 267 13.15 14.01 -13.74
N ASN A 268 14.33 14.56 -14.06
CA ASN A 268 14.63 15.16 -15.34
C ASN A 268 15.09 14.18 -16.42
N GLU A 269 15.26 12.90 -16.10
CA GLU A 269 15.50 11.87 -17.10
C GLU A 269 14.28 11.72 -18.03
N GLY A 270 14.51 11.46 -19.32
CA GLY A 270 13.43 11.43 -20.32
C GLY A 270 12.28 10.49 -19.95
N LYS A 271 12.60 9.28 -19.49
CA LYS A 271 11.61 8.29 -19.06
C LYS A 271 10.79 8.76 -17.86
N GLU A 272 11.45 9.39 -16.88
CA GLU A 272 10.78 9.89 -15.68
C GLU A 272 9.94 11.12 -15.99
N ARG A 273 10.35 12.02 -16.89
CA ARG A 273 9.54 13.16 -17.33
C ARG A 273 8.21 12.72 -17.94
N GLU A 274 8.27 11.71 -18.81
CA GLU A 274 7.11 11.17 -19.53
C GLU A 274 6.22 10.26 -18.65
N ARG A 275 6.77 9.72 -17.56
CA ARG A 275 6.04 8.85 -16.64
C ARG A 275 4.79 9.54 -16.09
N ARG A 276 3.61 8.98 -16.35
CA ARG A 276 2.33 9.48 -15.84
C ARG A 276 1.87 8.79 -14.56
N TYR A 277 2.28 7.53 -14.38
CA TYR A 277 1.97 6.74 -13.19
C TYR A 277 3.23 6.04 -12.67
N PHE A 278 3.29 5.87 -11.36
CA PHE A 278 4.52 5.55 -10.65
C PHE A 278 5.05 4.12 -10.94
N TRP A 279 4.16 3.12 -11.03
CA TRP A 279 4.54 1.72 -11.31
C TRP A 279 4.47 1.33 -12.78
N HIS A 280 3.65 2.05 -13.55
CA HIS A 280 3.42 1.80 -14.95
C HIS A 280 3.53 3.12 -15.69
N ASN A 281 4.16 3.13 -16.86
CA ASN A 281 4.15 4.33 -17.69
C ASN A 281 2.74 4.64 -18.25
N GLN A 282 1.80 3.70 -18.12
CA GLN A 282 0.41 3.85 -18.54
C GLN A 282 -0.56 3.93 -17.35
N PRO A 283 -1.48 4.92 -17.36
CA PRO A 283 -2.55 5.01 -16.38
C PRO A 283 -3.61 3.93 -16.57
N TYR A 284 -4.34 3.58 -15.51
CA TYR A 284 -5.51 2.71 -15.56
C TYR A 284 -6.54 3.11 -14.49
N THR A 285 -7.80 2.67 -14.67
CA THR A 285 -8.83 2.81 -13.64
C THR A 285 -8.92 1.50 -12.84
N PRO A 286 -8.67 1.51 -11.52
CA PRO A 286 -8.87 0.35 -10.66
C PRO A 286 -10.34 -0.08 -10.68
N LYS A 287 -10.60 -1.39 -10.73
CA LYS A 287 -11.96 -1.91 -10.54
C LYS A 287 -12.41 -1.80 -9.09
N ARG A 288 -11.45 -1.78 -8.16
CA ARG A 288 -11.66 -1.66 -6.74
C ARG A 288 -10.56 -0.83 -6.10
N SER A 289 -10.79 0.48 -6.03
CA SER A 289 -9.91 1.44 -5.38
C SER A 289 -9.83 1.22 -3.87
N PHE A 290 -8.60 1.19 -3.34
CA PHE A 290 -8.31 1.26 -1.91
C PHE A 290 -8.85 2.56 -1.29
N LEU A 291 -8.62 3.72 -1.91
CA LEU A 291 -8.90 5.00 -1.28
C LEU A 291 -10.39 5.19 -1.02
N TYR A 292 -11.27 4.77 -1.93
CA TYR A 292 -12.71 4.82 -1.68
C TYR A 292 -13.13 3.89 -0.53
N GLN A 293 -12.60 2.66 -0.46
CA GLN A 293 -12.90 1.75 0.64
C GLN A 293 -12.36 2.29 1.97
N PHE A 294 -11.18 2.91 1.95
CA PHE A 294 -10.58 3.57 3.10
C PHE A 294 -11.46 4.72 3.60
N LEU A 295 -12.01 5.53 2.70
CA LEU A 295 -12.98 6.59 3.03
C LEU A 295 -14.28 6.04 3.62
N CYS A 296 -14.78 4.91 3.08
CA CYS A 296 -15.91 4.21 3.69
C CYS A 296 -15.59 3.84 5.14
N ILE A 297 -14.46 3.20 5.40
CA ILE A 297 -14.04 2.82 6.76
C ILE A 297 -13.94 4.06 7.64
N ALA A 298 -13.19 5.09 7.22
CA ALA A 298 -12.99 6.32 7.98
C ALA A 298 -14.32 7.01 8.37
N SER A 299 -15.32 6.97 7.48
CA SER A 299 -16.66 7.52 7.74
C SER A 299 -17.55 6.68 8.69
N GLY A 300 -17.09 5.49 9.09
CA GLY A 300 -17.79 4.56 9.99
C GLY A 300 -18.35 3.31 9.29
N TYR A 301 -18.18 3.16 7.98
CA TYR A 301 -18.63 1.97 7.25
C TYR A 301 -17.53 0.89 7.24
N ILE A 302 -17.60 -0.01 8.21
CA ILE A 302 -16.70 -1.18 8.29
C ILE A 302 -17.23 -2.28 7.34
N PRO A 303 -16.43 -2.78 6.39
CA PRO A 303 -16.86 -3.85 5.49
C PRO A 303 -17.16 -5.12 6.29
N PRO A 304 -18.23 -5.87 5.98
CA PRO A 304 -18.50 -7.11 6.69
C PRO A 304 -17.51 -8.21 6.30
N LYS A 305 -17.20 -9.08 7.25
CA LYS A 305 -16.38 -10.28 7.10
C LYS A 305 -17.28 -11.45 6.75
N LEU A 306 -16.92 -12.17 5.68
CA LEU A 306 -17.63 -13.38 5.28
C LEU A 306 -17.03 -14.57 6.03
N ASN A 307 -17.82 -15.21 6.89
CA ASN A 307 -17.45 -16.42 7.59
C ASN A 307 -18.11 -17.62 6.93
N ILE A 308 -17.35 -18.70 6.74
CA ILE A 308 -17.89 -19.99 6.34
C ILE A 308 -18.03 -20.83 7.61
N LEU A 309 -19.26 -21.06 8.03
CA LEU A 309 -19.56 -21.86 9.22
C LEU A 309 -20.13 -23.22 8.84
N SER A 310 -19.82 -24.23 9.61
CA SER A 310 -20.44 -25.56 9.49
C SER A 310 -21.70 -25.61 10.35
N GLN A 311 -22.85 -25.95 9.76
CA GLN A 311 -24.12 -26.15 10.47
C GLN A 311 -24.74 -27.49 10.09
N LEU A 312 -25.57 -28.07 10.95
CA LEU A 312 -26.36 -29.27 10.62
C LEU A 312 -27.63 -28.85 9.87
N ASN A 313 -27.91 -29.46 8.73
CA ASN A 313 -29.20 -29.33 8.04
C ASN A 313 -30.29 -30.16 8.76
N ALA A 314 -31.52 -30.12 8.24
CA ALA A 314 -32.68 -30.82 8.82
C ALA A 314 -32.47 -32.35 8.87
N GLU A 315 -31.62 -32.88 7.99
CA GLU A 315 -31.26 -34.29 7.87
C GLU A 315 -30.07 -34.68 8.78
N GLY A 316 -29.55 -33.75 9.58
CA GLY A 316 -28.40 -33.98 10.46
C GLY A 316 -27.05 -34.05 9.73
N GLN A 317 -26.97 -33.55 8.50
CA GLN A 317 -25.73 -33.49 7.71
C GLN A 317 -25.04 -32.13 7.89
N VAL A 318 -23.71 -32.13 7.98
CA VAL A 318 -22.91 -30.89 8.04
C VAL A 318 -22.91 -30.21 6.68
N VAL A 319 -23.41 -28.98 6.62
CA VAL A 319 -23.42 -28.11 5.43
C VAL A 319 -22.72 -26.78 5.72
N PRO A 320 -21.97 -26.22 4.75
CA PRO A 320 -21.40 -24.90 4.89
C PRO A 320 -22.48 -23.81 4.74
N VAL A 321 -22.48 -22.84 5.65
CA VAL A 321 -23.36 -21.66 5.62
C VAL A 321 -22.49 -20.41 5.61
N LEU A 322 -22.82 -19.48 4.71
CA LEU A 322 -22.20 -18.17 4.67
C LEU A 322 -22.86 -17.27 5.70
N GLN A 323 -22.06 -16.74 6.64
CA GLN A 323 -22.50 -15.76 7.60
C GLN A 323 -21.66 -14.49 7.47
N GLU A 324 -22.31 -13.36 7.21
CA GLU A 324 -21.67 -12.06 7.30
C GLU A 324 -21.65 -11.59 8.75
N SER A 325 -20.49 -11.18 9.24
CA SER A 325 -20.31 -10.47 10.51
C SER A 325 -19.65 -9.12 10.26
N VAL A 326 -19.67 -8.22 11.24
CA VAL A 326 -18.76 -7.06 11.21
C VAL A 326 -17.32 -7.59 11.25
N ASP A 327 -16.41 -6.96 10.50
CA ASP A 327 -14.99 -7.25 10.61
C ASP A 327 -14.47 -6.66 11.93
N ASP A 328 -14.37 -7.54 12.93
CA ASP A 328 -14.01 -7.24 14.30
C ASP A 328 -12.57 -6.75 14.48
N ASP A 329 -11.72 -7.01 13.48
CA ASP A 329 -10.37 -6.48 13.41
C ASP A 329 -10.35 -4.93 13.43
N TRP A 330 -11.45 -4.28 12.99
CA TRP A 330 -11.62 -2.82 13.03
C TRP A 330 -12.26 -2.32 14.33
N LEU A 331 -12.96 -3.18 15.09
CA LEU A 331 -13.71 -2.76 16.28
C LEU A 331 -12.80 -2.36 17.44
N LEU A 332 -11.57 -2.89 17.47
CA LEU A 332 -10.57 -2.54 18.49
C LEU A 332 -9.79 -1.25 18.18
N ILE A 333 -10.05 -0.63 17.02
CA ILE A 333 -9.38 0.59 16.57
C ILE A 333 -10.13 1.84 17.04
N SER A 334 -11.43 1.74 17.34
CA SER A 334 -12.16 2.89 17.88
C SER A 334 -11.59 3.26 19.23
N THR A 335 -11.29 4.54 19.42
CA THR A 335 -10.89 5.09 20.71
C THR A 335 -11.90 4.65 21.76
N GLU A 336 -11.44 3.92 22.79
CA GLU A 336 -12.05 4.03 24.10
C GLU A 336 -12.00 5.52 24.43
N HIS A 337 -13.06 6.24 24.11
CA HIS A 337 -13.29 7.58 24.61
C HIS A 337 -13.53 7.40 26.11
N GLU A 338 -12.44 7.29 26.87
CA GLU A 338 -12.48 7.44 28.30
C GLU A 338 -13.01 8.85 28.60
N ASN A 339 -14.04 8.86 29.47
CA ASN A 339 -14.70 10.03 30.02
C ASN A 339 -13.75 10.99 30.74
#